data_AF-A0A068NYU1-F1
#
_entry.id   AF-A0A068NYU1-F1
#
_cell.length_a   1.000
_cell.length_b   1.000
_cell.length_c   1.000
_cell.angle_alpha   90.00
_cell.angle_beta   90.00
_cell.angle_gamma   90.00
#
_symmetry.space_group_name_H-M   'P 1'
#
loop_
_entity.id
_entity.type
_entity.pdbx_description
1 polymer ?
#
loop_
_entity_poly.entity_id
_entity_poly.type
_entity_poly.pdbx_seq_one_letter_code
_entity_poly.pdbx_strand_id
1 'polypeptide(L)'
;MTVIAALLHPDKHGHGTHQQLGLPPCPSVLLFDRPCPGCGLTTSWTALMHGDFAHAFAAHPLGPLLYLAFTISAFLCLYGWRKGLLLETDTPSFNWRFGVALTIFLGFGFFRMATTPHFASPQERFMVSFDREMRSR
;
A
#
# COMPACT_ATOMS: atom_id res chain seq x y z
N MET A 1 -8.12 3.16 -8.94
CA MET A 1 -7.16 2.16 -8.42
C MET A 1 -7.28 0.82 -9.14
N THR A 2 -8.48 0.25 -9.28
CA THR A 2 -8.80 -0.93 -10.12
C THR A 2 -8.12 -0.90 -11.49
N VAL A 3 -8.37 0.15 -12.28
CA VAL A 3 -7.86 0.25 -13.66
C VAL A 3 -6.33 0.29 -13.68
N ILE A 4 -5.73 1.11 -12.81
CA ILE A 4 -4.28 1.23 -12.68
C ILE A 4 -3.67 -0.11 -12.26
N ALA A 5 -4.22 -0.77 -11.25
CA ALA A 5 -3.77 -2.08 -10.77
C ALA A 5 -3.92 -3.20 -11.81
N ALA A 6 -4.82 -3.07 -12.79
CA ALA A 6 -4.93 -3.99 -13.92
C ALA A 6 -3.90 -3.72 -15.02
N LEU A 7 -3.35 -2.50 -15.11
CA LEU A 7 -2.36 -2.11 -16.10
C LEU A 7 -0.91 -2.33 -15.62
N LEU A 8 -0.69 -2.25 -14.31
CA LEU A 8 0.64 -2.45 -13.73
C LEU A 8 0.98 -3.93 -13.58
N HIS A 9 2.27 -4.21 -13.51
CA HIS A 9 2.75 -5.56 -13.18
C HIS A 9 3.16 -5.63 -11.72
N PRO A 10 2.73 -6.65 -10.96
CA PRO A 10 3.12 -6.77 -9.57
C PRO A 10 4.62 -7.02 -9.48
N ASP A 11 5.30 -6.27 -8.61
CA ASP A 11 6.73 -6.42 -8.44
C ASP A 11 7.04 -7.71 -7.66
N LYS A 12 8.07 -8.45 -8.11
CA LYS A 12 8.51 -9.71 -7.51
C LYS A 12 9.04 -9.56 -6.08
N HIS A 13 9.52 -8.37 -5.71
CA HIS A 13 10.00 -8.06 -4.37
C HIS A 13 8.86 -7.75 -3.38
N GLY A 14 7.60 -7.79 -3.82
CA GLY A 14 6.43 -7.57 -2.97
C GLY A 14 6.19 -6.11 -2.59
N HIS A 15 6.96 -5.18 -3.17
CA HIS A 15 6.82 -3.73 -3.02
C HIS A 15 7.43 -3.01 -4.23
N GLY A 16 7.23 -1.69 -4.34
CA GLY A 16 7.86 -0.91 -5.42
C GLY A 16 7.05 -0.81 -6.72
N THR A 17 5.90 -1.49 -6.84
CA THR A 17 5.02 -1.36 -8.03
C THR A 17 4.59 0.09 -8.31
N HIS A 18 4.56 0.96 -7.29
CA HIS A 18 4.31 2.40 -7.48
C HIS A 18 5.40 3.11 -8.31
N GLN A 19 6.61 2.57 -8.40
CA GLN A 19 7.70 3.16 -9.20
C GLN A 19 7.41 3.08 -10.71
N GLN A 20 6.58 2.13 -11.15
CA GLN A 20 6.11 2.06 -12.54
C GLN A 20 5.20 3.25 -12.91
N LEU A 21 4.64 3.95 -11.92
CA LEU A 21 3.89 5.19 -12.10
C LEU A 21 4.80 6.43 -12.15
N GLY A 22 6.13 6.26 -12.07
CA GLY A 22 7.08 7.35 -11.99
C GLY A 22 7.24 7.94 -10.59
N LEU A 23 6.72 7.27 -9.55
CA LEU A 23 6.94 7.69 -8.16
C LEU A 23 8.34 7.27 -7.68
N PRO A 24 8.98 8.06 -6.81
CA PRO A 24 10.26 7.69 -6.24
C PRO A 24 10.13 6.46 -5.31
N PRO A 25 11.24 5.74 -5.06
CA PRO A 25 11.30 4.68 -4.07
C PRO A 25 10.93 5.17 -2.66
N CYS A 26 10.51 4.25 -1.80
CA CYS A 26 10.01 4.60 -0.48
C CYS A 26 11.14 5.13 0.42
N PRO A 27 11.03 6.35 0.98
CA PRO A 27 12.08 6.91 1.84
C PRO A 27 12.39 6.07 3.07
N SER A 28 11.40 5.36 3.64
CA SER A 28 11.63 4.50 4.80
C SER A 28 12.53 3.31 4.45
N VAL A 29 12.40 2.80 3.23
CA VAL A 29 13.22 1.68 2.74
C VAL A 29 14.63 2.17 2.44
N LEU A 30 14.78 3.35 1.83
CA LEU A 30 16.10 3.93 1.56
C LEU A 30 16.87 4.34 2.83
N LEU A 31 16.19 4.93 3.81
CA LEU A 31 16.82 5.48 5.01
C LEU A 31 16.96 4.45 6.14
N PHE A 32 15.96 3.60 6.33
CA PHE A 32 15.88 2.69 7.47
C PHE A 32 15.93 1.21 7.09
N ASP A 33 15.99 0.88 5.78
CA ASP A 33 15.92 -0.51 5.27
C ASP A 33 14.69 -1.27 5.80
N ARG A 34 13.58 -0.54 5.99
CA ARG A 34 12.35 -1.03 6.64
C ARG A 34 11.07 -0.60 5.92
N PRO A 35 10.03 -1.43 5.93
CA PRO A 35 8.76 -1.11 5.30
C PRO A 35 8.00 -0.06 6.10
N CYS A 36 7.42 0.93 5.42
CA CYS A 36 6.41 1.82 6.01
C CYS A 36 5.04 1.11 6.10
N PRO A 37 4.03 1.64 6.82
CA PRO A 37 2.70 1.02 6.92
C PRO A 37 2.02 0.76 5.57
N GLY A 38 2.37 1.49 4.51
CA GLY A 38 1.84 1.29 3.17
C GLY A 38 2.72 0.46 2.22
N CYS A 39 3.92 0.05 2.65
CA CYS A 39 4.87 -0.66 1.78
C CYS A 39 4.31 -2.01 1.33
N GLY A 40 4.10 -2.14 0.02
CA GLY A 40 3.56 -3.35 -0.62
C GLY A 40 2.06 -3.29 -0.91
N LEU A 41 1.33 -2.22 -0.52
CA LEU A 41 -0.11 -2.11 -0.82
C LEU A 41 -0.39 -2.09 -2.33
N THR A 42 0.32 -1.26 -3.09
CA THR A 42 0.13 -1.17 -4.54
C THR A 42 0.47 -2.49 -5.24
N THR A 43 1.52 -3.16 -4.80
CA THR A 43 1.89 -4.50 -5.30
C THR A 43 0.83 -5.53 -4.95
N SER A 44 0.31 -5.52 -3.71
CA SER A 44 -0.76 -6.40 -3.26
C SER A 44 -2.04 -6.24 -4.07
N TRP A 45 -2.47 -5.00 -4.32
CA TRP A 45 -3.67 -4.72 -5.13
C TRP A 45 -3.49 -5.10 -6.59
N THR A 46 -2.29 -4.88 -7.14
CA THR A 46 -1.94 -5.27 -8.51
C THR A 46 -1.97 -6.80 -8.64
N ALA A 47 -1.34 -7.53 -7.71
CA ALA A 47 -1.36 -8.99 -7.67
C ALA A 47 -2.79 -9.53 -7.53
N LEU A 48 -3.61 -8.91 -6.68
CA LEU A 48 -5.02 -9.27 -6.51
C LEU A 48 -5.82 -9.10 -7.81
N MET A 49 -5.58 -8.02 -8.57
CA MET A 49 -6.23 -7.82 -9.88
C MET A 49 -5.79 -8.83 -10.93
N HIS A 50 -4.58 -9.38 -10.81
CA HIS A 50 -4.08 -10.43 -11.69
C HIS A 50 -4.50 -11.84 -11.24
N GLY A 51 -5.28 -11.96 -10.16
CA GLY A 51 -5.72 -13.24 -9.62
C GLY A 51 -4.67 -13.97 -8.76
N ASP A 52 -3.54 -13.34 -8.48
CA ASP A 52 -2.49 -13.90 -7.63
C ASP A 52 -2.71 -13.49 -6.16
N PHE A 53 -3.59 -14.23 -5.50
CA PHE A 53 -3.89 -14.01 -4.08
C PHE A 53 -2.69 -14.30 -3.18
N ALA A 54 -1.89 -15.32 -3.50
CA ALA A 54 -0.74 -15.69 -2.68
C ALA A 54 0.28 -14.55 -2.63
N HIS A 55 0.62 -13.99 -3.80
CA HIS A 55 1.50 -12.85 -3.89
C HIS A 55 0.86 -11.58 -3.30
N ALA A 56 -0.46 -11.43 -3.42
CA ALA A 56 -1.16 -10.29 -2.81
C ALA A 56 -1.03 -10.26 -1.28
N PHE A 57 -1.23 -11.41 -0.61
CA PHE A 57 -1.08 -11.52 0.85
C PHE A 57 0.39 -11.45 1.28
N ALA A 58 1.30 -12.03 0.50
CA ALA A 58 2.74 -11.95 0.76
C ALA A 58 3.25 -10.50 0.69
N ALA A 59 2.82 -9.74 -0.32
CA ALA A 59 3.18 -8.34 -0.49
C ALA A 59 2.67 -7.48 0.68
N HIS A 60 1.38 -7.60 1.02
CA HIS A 60 0.79 -6.91 2.15
C HIS A 60 -0.38 -7.71 2.76
N PRO A 61 -0.28 -8.20 4.01
CA PRO A 61 -1.31 -9.04 4.63
C PRO A 61 -2.68 -8.35 4.70
N LEU A 62 -2.72 -7.05 5.00
CA LEU A 62 -3.96 -6.26 5.01
C LEU A 62 -4.37 -5.73 3.62
N GLY A 63 -3.57 -5.97 2.58
CA GLY A 63 -3.79 -5.41 1.24
C GLY A 63 -5.11 -5.84 0.62
N PRO A 64 -5.42 -7.15 0.54
CA PRO A 64 -6.69 -7.63 -0.02
C PRO A 64 -7.92 -7.16 0.76
N LEU A 65 -7.82 -7.10 2.10
CA LEU A 65 -8.89 -6.61 2.96
C LEU A 65 -9.19 -5.12 2.69
N LEU A 66 -8.14 -4.30 2.63
CA LEU A 66 -8.28 -2.87 2.31
C LEU A 66 -8.84 -2.67 0.91
N TYR A 67 -8.38 -3.47 -0.06
CA TYR A 67 -8.89 -3.40 -1.43
C TYR A 67 -10.40 -3.64 -1.50
N LEU A 68 -10.88 -4.67 -0.79
CA LEU A 68 -12.31 -4.98 -0.72
C LEU A 68 -13.10 -3.84 -0.04
N ALA A 69 -12.58 -3.30 1.06
CA ALA A 69 -13.21 -2.18 1.76
C ALA A 69 -13.34 -0.94 0.87
N PHE A 70 -12.29 -0.57 0.13
CA PHE A 70 -12.33 0.54 -0.83
C PHE A 70 -13.29 0.26 -1.99
N THR A 71 -13.34 -0.97 -2.48
CA THR A 71 -14.23 -1.36 -3.58
C THR A 71 -15.69 -1.26 -3.15
N ILE A 72 -16.05 -1.81 -1.99
CA ILE A 72 -17.41 -1.71 -1.43
C ILE A 72 -17.78 -0.24 -1.20
N SER A 73 -16.89 0.54 -0.60
CA SER A 73 -17.10 1.97 -0.40
C SER A 73 -17.37 2.70 -1.71
N ALA A 74 -16.57 2.44 -2.76
CA ALA A 74 -16.78 3.03 -4.07
C ALA A 74 -18.14 2.67 -4.68
N PHE A 75 -18.57 1.40 -4.58
CA PHE A 75 -19.89 0.98 -5.04
C PHE A 75 -21.05 1.61 -4.24
N LEU A 76 -20.91 1.73 -2.93
CA LEU A 76 -21.90 2.40 -2.08
C LEU A 76 -22.02 3.90 -2.42
N CYS A 77 -20.90 4.58 -2.63
CA CYS A 77 -20.88 5.98 -3.08
C CYS A 77 -21.54 6.13 -4.46
N LEU A 78 -21.23 5.22 -5.40
CA LEU A 78 -21.85 5.21 -6.73
C LEU A 78 -23.37 4.98 -6.65
N TYR A 79 -23.81 4.05 -5.79
CA TYR A 79 -25.22 3.77 -5.56
C TYR A 79 -25.95 4.94 -4.91
N GLY A 80 -25.35 5.54 -3.86
CA GLY A 80 -25.89 6.71 -3.18
C GLY A 80 -26.03 7.91 -4.12
N TRP A 81 -25.00 8.19 -4.91
CA TRP A 81 -25.04 9.21 -5.95
C TRP A 81 -26.18 8.97 -6.96
N ARG A 82 -26.36 7.74 -7.43
CA ARG A 82 -27.47 7.37 -8.34
C ARG A 82 -28.86 7.56 -7.73
N LYS A 83 -28.99 7.44 -6.41
CA LYS A 83 -30.26 7.57 -5.67
C LYS A 83 -30.46 8.97 -5.07
N GLY A 84 -29.53 9.89 -5.27
CA GLY A 84 -29.55 11.22 -4.64
C GLY A 84 -29.38 11.17 -3.12
N LEU A 85 -28.87 10.06 -2.58
CA LEU A 85 -28.60 9.88 -1.16
C LEU A 85 -27.17 10.37 -0.89
N LEU A 86 -27.04 11.43 -0.09
CA LEU A 86 -25.76 11.82 0.47
C LEU A 86 -25.44 10.84 1.60
N LEU A 87 -24.33 10.12 1.47
CA LEU A 87 -23.81 9.29 2.56
C LEU A 87 -23.32 10.24 3.66
N GLU A 88 -24.09 10.34 4.74
CA GLU A 88 -23.70 11.10 5.91
C GLU A 88 -22.51 10.42 6.59
N THR A 89 -21.33 10.89 6.23
CA THR A 89 -20.05 10.33 6.69
C THR A 89 -19.69 10.87 8.07
N ASP A 90 -20.34 11.93 8.53
CA ASP A 90 -20.10 12.57 9.84
C ASP A 90 -20.91 11.95 10.99
N THR A 91 -21.40 10.72 10.81
CA THR A 91 -22.01 10.02 11.93
C THR A 91 -20.91 9.61 12.93
N PRO A 92 -21.08 9.84 14.24
CA PRO A 92 -20.07 9.52 15.25
C PRO A 92 -19.69 8.02 15.24
N SER A 93 -20.63 7.16 14.89
CA SER A 93 -20.41 5.72 14.69
C SER A 93 -19.49 5.41 13.51
N PHE A 94 -19.60 6.14 12.40
CA PHE A 94 -18.70 5.97 11.25
C PHE A 94 -17.29 6.48 11.58
N ASN A 95 -17.20 7.67 12.18
CA ASN A 95 -15.94 8.28 12.59
C ASN A 95 -15.18 7.40 13.59
N TRP A 96 -15.87 6.81 14.58
CA TRP A 96 -15.27 5.84 15.49
C TRP A 96 -14.77 4.59 14.78
N ARG A 97 -15.59 3.97 13.92
CA ARG A 97 -15.19 2.77 13.16
C ARG A 97 -13.99 3.03 12.25
N PHE A 98 -13.96 4.18 11.58
CA PHE A 98 -12.85 4.61 10.76
C PHE A 98 -11.59 4.86 11.59
N GLY A 99 -11.72 5.54 12.74
CA GLY A 99 -10.61 5.78 13.67
C GLY A 99 -10.01 4.47 14.22
N VAL A 100 -10.85 3.50 14.58
CA VAL A 100 -10.41 2.16 15.01
C VAL A 100 -9.67 1.45 13.87
N ALA A 101 -10.22 1.47 12.65
CA ALA A 101 -9.58 0.84 11.49
C ALA A 101 -8.21 1.46 11.18
N LEU A 102 -8.09 2.79 11.23
CA LEU A 102 -6.82 3.50 11.05
C LEU A 102 -5.82 3.15 12.16
N THR A 103 -6.27 3.08 13.41
CA THR A 103 -5.41 2.72 14.54
C THR A 103 -4.87 1.31 14.38
N ILE A 104 -5.71 0.36 13.97
CA ILE A 104 -5.29 -1.02 13.68
C ILE A 104 -4.29 -1.05 12.52
N PHE A 105 -4.58 -0.33 11.43
CA PHE A 105 -3.71 -0.28 10.25
C PHE A 105 -2.33 0.30 10.58
N LEU A 106 -2.29 1.45 11.26
CA LEU A 106 -1.05 2.08 11.68
C LEU A 106 -0.31 1.23 12.71
N GLY A 107 -1.01 0.68 13.71
CA GLY A 107 -0.42 -0.21 14.71
C GLY A 107 0.21 -1.45 14.08
N PHE A 108 -0.50 -2.11 13.15
CA PHE A 108 0.05 -3.22 12.37
C PHE A 108 1.25 -2.79 11.52
N GLY A 109 1.17 -1.62 10.86
CA GLY A 109 2.24 -1.10 10.04
C GLY A 109 3.50 -0.78 10.84
N PHE A 110 3.37 -0.18 12.02
CA PHE A 110 4.48 0.05 12.95
C PHE A 110 5.07 -1.27 13.47
N PHE A 111 4.21 -2.24 13.83
CA PHE A 111 4.68 -3.57 14.23
C PHE A 111 5.44 -4.27 13.09
N ARG A 112 4.93 -4.23 11.86
CA ARG A 112 5.60 -4.74 10.66
C ARG A 112 6.93 -4.03 10.40
N MET A 113 6.98 -2.71 10.55
CA MET A 113 8.22 -1.92 10.44
C MET A 113 9.26 -2.32 11.50
N ALA A 114 8.82 -2.61 12.72
CA ALA A 114 9.71 -3.03 13.81
C ALA A 114 10.28 -4.43 13.58
N THR A 115 9.48 -5.33 13.00
CA THR A 115 9.77 -6.77 12.88
C THR A 115 10.38 -7.19 11.55
N THR A 116 10.28 -6.37 10.50
CA THR A 116 10.76 -6.71 9.15
C THR A 116 12.01 -5.89 8.80
N PRO A 117 13.22 -6.37 9.15
CA PRO A 117 14.47 -5.80 8.67
C PRO A 117 14.75 -6.23 7.22
N HIS A 118 15.67 -5.54 6.54
CA HIS A 118 16.17 -5.89 5.20
C HIS A 118 15.13 -5.89 4.10
N PHE A 119 14.35 -4.81 4.05
CA PHE A 119 13.26 -4.67 3.09
C PHE A 119 13.71 -4.13 1.73
N ALA A 120 14.89 -3.51 1.63
CA ALA A 120 15.33 -2.90 0.37
C ALA A 120 15.49 -3.92 -0.75
N SER A 121 15.00 -3.55 -1.93
CA SER A 121 15.29 -4.24 -3.18
C SER A 121 16.76 -4.10 -3.58
N PRO A 122 17.30 -4.99 -4.45
CA PRO A 122 18.66 -4.85 -4.97
C PRO A 122 18.91 -3.49 -5.64
N GLN A 123 17.90 -2.93 -6.29
CA GLN A 123 17.96 -1.62 -6.96
C GLN A 123 18.09 -0.48 -5.94
N GLU A 124 17.30 -0.50 -4.86
CA GLU A 124 17.39 0.48 -3.79
C GLU A 124 18.72 0.41 -3.04
N ARG A 125 19.25 -0.81 -2.79
CA ARG A 125 20.59 -0.98 -2.24
C ARG A 125 21.67 -0.36 -3.11
N PHE A 126 21.58 -0.56 -4.44
CA PHE A 126 22.51 0.05 -5.38
C PHE A 126 22.43 1.59 -5.37
N MET A 127 21.22 2.15 -5.33
CA MET A 127 21.03 3.61 -5.22
C MET A 127 21.68 4.17 -3.95
N VAL A 128 21.47 3.52 -2.80
CA VAL A 128 22.06 3.95 -1.52
C VAL A 128 23.59 3.85 -1.54
N SER A 129 24.16 2.80 -2.13
CA SER A 129 25.62 2.68 -2.25
C SER A 129 26.20 3.74 -3.19
N PHE A 130 25.54 4.02 -4.31
CA PHE A 130 25.98 4.99 -5.29
C PHE A 130 25.93 6.43 -4.73
N ASP A 131 24.85 6.80 -4.03
CA ASP A 131 24.74 8.10 -3.37
C ASP A 131 25.83 8.29 -2.29
N ARG A 132 26.12 7.23 -1.52
CA ARG A 132 27.19 7.26 -0.52
C ARG A 132 28.56 7.50 -1.17
N GLU A 133 28.83 6.87 -2.31
CA GLU A 133 30.09 7.05 -3.02
C GLU A 133 30.23 8.44 -3.65
N MET A 134 29.17 8.98 -4.25
CA MET A 134 29.16 10.37 -4.73
C MET A 134 29.39 11.38 -3.61
N ARG A 135 28.77 11.20 -2.43
CA ARG A 135 28.94 12.10 -1.28
C ARG A 135 30.34 12.04 -0.67
N SER A 136 31.07 10.95 -0.90
CA SER A 136 32.43 10.77 -0.40
C SER A 136 33.52 11.40 -1.27
N ARG A 137 33.17 11.90 -2.46
CA ARG A 137 34.04 12.64 -3.38
C ARG A 137 33.83 14.14 -3.25
#